data_AF-A0A7X9E3E2-F1
#
_entry.id   AF-A0A7X9E3E2-F1
#
_cell.length_a   1.000
_cell.length_b   1.000
_cell.length_c   1.000
_cell.angle_alpha   90.00
_cell.angle_beta   90.00
_cell.angle_gamma   90.00
#
_symmetry.space_group_name_H-M   'P 1'
#
loop_
_entity.id
_entity.type
_entity.pdbx_description
1 polymer ?
#
loop_
_entity_poly.entity_id
_entity_poly.type
_entity_poly.pdbx_seq_one_letter_code
_entity_poly.pdbx_strand_id
1 'polypeptide(L)' 'SVQDLEVPSVKKKFKTPSFAAGCSREVIQKGADMLGRPLDDLIQKTILAMREDPAL' A
#
# COMPACT_ATOMS: atom_id res chain seq x y z
N SER A 1 -8.50 9.86 -8.00
CA SER A 1 -7.54 9.20 -8.91
C SER A 1 -6.42 8.55 -8.10
N VAL A 2 -5.53 7.74 -8.68
CA VAL A 2 -4.28 7.30 -8.01
C VAL A 2 -3.39 8.52 -7.69
N GLN A 3 -3.51 9.58 -8.50
CA GLN A 3 -2.84 10.86 -8.29
C GLN A 3 -3.14 11.50 -6.92
N ASP A 4 -4.35 11.30 -6.38
CA ASP A 4 -4.78 11.89 -5.11
C ASP A 4 -4.66 10.92 -3.91
N LEU A 5 -4.14 9.71 -4.15
CA LEU A 5 -4.17 8.64 -3.15
C LEU A 5 -3.04 8.83 -2.14
N GLU A 6 -3.35 9.20 -0.90
CA GLU A 6 -2.36 9.39 0.16
C GLU A 6 -2.30 8.21 1.16
N VAL A 7 -1.17 8.06 1.87
CA VAL A 7 -0.93 6.99 2.86
C VAL A 7 -2.06 6.84 3.90
N PRO A 8 -2.61 7.91 4.50
CA PRO A 8 -3.69 7.78 5.50
C PRO A 8 -4.95 7.12 4.92
N SER A 9 -5.29 7.41 3.67
CA SER A 9 -6.44 6.85 2.98
C SER A 9 -6.27 5.35 2.75
N VAL A 10 -5.06 4.92 2.36
CA VAL A 10 -4.72 3.50 2.20
C VAL A 10 -4.72 2.79 3.54
N LYS A 11 -4.11 3.35 4.59
CA LYS A 11 -4.12 2.76 5.94
C LYS A 11 -5.52 2.58 6.50
N LYS A 12 -6.42 3.54 6.25
CA LYS A 12 -7.83 3.44 6.66
C LYS A 12 -8.51 2.25 5.97
N LYS A 13 -8.37 2.13 4.65
CA LYS A 13 -8.90 0.99 3.87
C LYS A 13 -8.25 -0.33 4.26
N PHE A 14 -6.94 -0.33 4.50
CA PHE A 14 -6.17 -1.51 4.89
C PHE A 14 -6.74 -2.15 6.16
N LYS A 15 -7.27 -1.34 7.10
CA LYS A 15 -7.94 -1.80 8.33
C LYS A 15 -9.40 -2.24 8.11
N THR A 16 -10.04 -1.84 7.02
CA THR A 16 -11.42 -2.24 6.71
C THR A 16 -11.49 -3.73 6.34
N PRO A 17 -12.35 -4.54 7.00
CA PRO A 17 -12.43 -5.99 6.76
C PRO A 17 -12.75 -6.37 5.32
N SER A 18 -13.62 -5.62 4.63
CA SER A 18 -14.01 -5.88 3.24
C SER A 18 -12.86 -5.69 2.24
N PHE A 19 -11.91 -4.79 2.54
CA PHE A 19 -10.71 -4.63 1.74
C PHE A 19 -9.68 -5.73 2.03
N ALA A 20 -9.58 -6.17 3.29
CA ALA A 20 -8.72 -7.29 3.69
C ALA A 20 -9.14 -8.63 3.07
N ALA A 21 -10.40 -8.78 2.63
CA ALA A 21 -10.83 -9.93 1.84
C ALA A 21 -10.10 -10.03 0.48
N GLY A 22 -9.63 -8.90 -0.07
CA GLY A 22 -8.89 -8.84 -1.33
C GLY A 22 -7.36 -8.74 -1.16
N CYS A 23 -6.84 -8.62 0.06
CA CYS A 23 -5.41 -8.53 0.32
C CYS A 23 -5.01 -9.13 1.68
N SER A 24 -4.02 -10.03 1.69
CA SER A 24 -3.49 -10.59 2.94
C SER A 24 -2.57 -9.59 3.64
N ARG A 25 -3.00 -9.09 4.81
CA ARG A 25 -2.20 -8.17 5.63
C ARG A 25 -0.90 -8.79 6.11
N GLU A 26 -0.94 -10.08 6.45
CA GLU A 26 0.22 -10.82 6.93
C GLU A 26 1.30 -10.89 5.85
N VAL A 27 0.91 -11.21 4.61
CA VAL A 27 1.83 -11.27 3.47
C VAL A 27 2.45 -9.90 3.19
N ILE A 28 1.64 -8.84 3.25
CA ILE A 28 2.11 -7.47 3.02
C ILE A 28 3.09 -7.03 4.11
N GLN A 29 2.78 -7.32 5.37
CA GLN A 29 3.67 -7.01 6.50
C GLN A 29 4.98 -7.78 6.39
N LYS A 30 4.91 -9.09 6.11
CA LYS A 30 6.11 -9.91 5.90
C LYS A 30 6.97 -9.38 4.76
N GLY A 31 6.36 -8.93 3.66
CA GLY A 31 7.07 -8.27 2.56
C GLY A 31 7.79 -7.00 3.00
N ALA A 32 7.13 -6.16 3.80
CA ALA A 32 7.75 -4.96 4.38
C ALA A 32 8.95 -5.31 5.29
N ASP A 33 8.78 -6.31 6.16
CA ASP A 33 9.81 -6.79 7.08
C ASP A 33 11.02 -7.39 6.33
N MET A 34 10.77 -8.18 5.28
CA MET A 34 11.82 -8.74 4.41
C MET A 34 12.63 -7.64 3.70
N LEU A 35 11.99 -6.53 3.36
CA LEU A 35 12.64 -5.37 2.76
C LEU A 35 13.32 -4.47 3.82
N GLY A 36 13.18 -4.78 5.11
CA GLY A 36 13.69 -3.97 6.21
C GLY A 36 13.05 -2.57 6.26
N ARG A 37 11.79 -2.45 5.81
CA ARG A 37 11.10 -1.15 5.70
C ARG A 37 9.82 -1.11 6.54
N PRO A 38 9.49 0.05 7.12
CA PRO A 38 8.17 0.27 7.70
C PRO A 38 7.06 0.08 6.65
N LEU A 39 5.90 -0.42 7.08
CA LEU A 39 4.73 -0.58 6.22
C LEU A 39 4.29 0.75 5.58
N ASP A 40 4.38 1.85 6.33
CA ASP A 40 4.03 3.18 5.84
C ASP A 40 4.93 3.61 4.66
N ASP A 41 6.22 3.33 4.73
CA ASP A 41 7.18 3.61 3.66
C ASP A 41 6.90 2.75 2.42
N LEU A 42 6.56 1.47 2.63
CA LEU A 42 6.18 0.57 1.53
C LEU A 42 4.93 1.09 0.81
N ILE A 43 3.91 1.50 1.57
CA ILE A 43 2.68 2.07 1.02
C ILE A 43 2.99 3.36 0.25
N GLN A 44 3.76 4.28 0.83
CA GLN A 44 4.12 5.54 0.17
C GLN A 44 4.86 5.30 -1.14
N LYS A 45 5.86 4.41 -1.15
CA LYS A 45 6.64 4.10 -2.36
C LYS A 45 5.78 3.45 -3.44
N THR A 46 4.86 2.57 -3.05
CA THR A 46 3.93 1.92 -3.99
C THR A 46 3.02 2.96 -4.62
N ILE A 47 2.46 3.88 -3.83
CA ILE A 47 1.62 4.98 -4.33
C ILE A 47 2.39 5.81 -5.35
N LEU A 48 3.62 6.22 -5.04
CA LEU A 48 4.44 7.04 -5.94
C LEU A 48 4.75 6.28 -7.24
N ALA A 49 5.13 5.01 -7.16
CA ALA A 49 5.38 4.19 -8.34
C ALA A 49 4.15 4.08 -9.24
N MET A 50 2.94 3.94 -8.67
CA MET A 50 1.70 3.90 -9.43
C MET A 50 1.31 5.25 -10.05
N ARG A 51 1.88 6.37 -9.60
CA ARG A 51 1.68 7.71 -10.19
C ARG A 51 2.67 8.00 -11.31
N GLU A 52 3.87 7.42 -11.21
CA GLU A 52 4.99 7.65 -12.12
C GLU A 52 5.00 6.71 -13.32
N ASP A 53 4.03 5.80 -13.46
CA ASP A 53 3.97 4.87 -14.59
C ASP A 53 3.22 5.48 -15.80
N PRO A 54 3.92 5.83 -16.91
CA PRO A 54 3.28 6.15 -18.19
C PRO A 54 2.90 4.92 -19.03
N ALA A 55 3.15 3.69 -18.55
CA ALA A 55 2.88 2.43 -19.27
C ALA A 55 1.64 1.65 -18.75
N LEU A 56 0.76 2.32 -18.00
CA LEU A 56 -0.63 1.94 -17.76
C LEU A 56 -1.59 3.01 -18.27
#